data_AF-A0A392RBR4-F1
#
_entry.id   AF-A0A392RBR4-F1
#
_cell.length_a   1.000
_cell.length_b   1.000
_cell.length_c   1.000
_cell.angle_alpha   90.00
_cell.angle_beta   90.00
_cell.angle_gamma   90.00
#
_symmetry.space_group_name_H-M   'P 1'
#
loop_
_entity.id
_entity.type
_entity.pdbx_description
1 polymer ?
#
loop_
_entity_poly.entity_id
_entity_poly.type
_entity_poly.pdbx_seq_one_letter_code
_entity_poly.pdbx_strand_id
1 'polypeptide(L)'
;GVPIATWPLYAEQQTNAFELVHEVKMGVEIALDYRVEFNGGPNYLVTADKIERGIRSVLDKDGEVRKNVKEMRAKSRKTLLEGGSSYTYLGHLIDYIMNQV
;
A
#
# COMPACT_ATOMS: atom_id res chain seq x y z
N GLY A 1 -11.22 1.25 2.70
CA GLY A 1 -9.92 0.60 2.58
C GLY A 1 -10.13 -0.85 2.87
N VAL A 2 -9.31 -1.66 2.23
CA VAL A 2 -9.23 -3.10 2.44
C VAL A 2 -7.81 -3.34 2.96
N PRO A 3 -7.63 -4.04 4.08
CA PRO A 3 -6.30 -4.37 4.58
C PRO A 3 -5.60 -5.32 3.60
N ILE A 4 -4.27 -5.20 3.49
CA ILE A 4 -3.46 -5.96 2.53
C ILE A 4 -2.53 -6.90 3.30
N ALA A 5 -2.51 -8.18 2.94
CA ALA A 5 -1.43 -9.08 3.32
C ALA A 5 -0.32 -8.98 2.28
N THR A 6 0.84 -8.43 2.65
CA THR A 6 1.89 -8.07 1.70
C THR A 6 2.69 -9.29 1.28
N TRP A 7 2.75 -9.54 -0.03
CA TRP A 7 3.60 -10.53 -0.67
C TRP A 7 4.19 -9.91 -1.94
N PRO A 8 5.31 -9.17 -1.83
CA PRO A 8 5.93 -8.50 -2.97
C PRO A 8 6.55 -9.51 -3.93
N LEU A 9 6.72 -9.13 -5.20
CA LEU A 9 7.34 -9.95 -6.24
C LEU A 9 8.52 -9.22 -6.91
N TYR A 10 8.37 -7.97 -7.34
CA TYR A 10 9.41 -7.27 -8.12
C TYR A 10 9.28 -5.74 -8.06
N ALA A 11 10.22 -5.04 -8.71
CA ALA A 11 10.30 -3.57 -8.79
C ALA A 11 10.31 -2.91 -7.40
N GLU A 12 9.38 -1.99 -7.14
CA GLU A 12 9.27 -1.21 -5.91
C GLU A 12 8.42 -1.89 -4.83
N GLN A 13 7.89 -3.08 -5.10
CA GLN A 13 6.90 -3.73 -4.24
C GLN A 13 7.41 -4.02 -2.83
N GLN A 14 8.71 -4.29 -2.64
CA GLN A 14 9.30 -4.50 -1.31
C GLN A 14 9.24 -3.21 -0.48
N THR A 15 9.53 -2.06 -1.09
CA THR A 15 9.41 -0.75 -0.43
C THR A 15 7.95 -0.46 -0.10
N ASN A 16 7.02 -0.68 -1.03
CA ASN A 16 5.60 -0.48 -0.78
C ASN A 16 5.08 -1.42 0.33
N ALA A 17 5.55 -2.67 0.38
CA ALA A 17 5.21 -3.62 1.43
C ALA A 17 5.70 -3.14 2.80
N PHE A 18 6.94 -2.66 2.87
CA PHE A 18 7.51 -2.09 4.08
C PHE A 18 6.70 -0.88 4.56
N GLU A 19 6.40 0.08 3.68
CA GLU A 19 5.58 1.25 4.01
C GLU A 19 4.19 0.83 4.52
N LEU A 20 3.51 -0.09 3.81
CA LEU A 20 2.17 -0.59 4.17
C LEU A 20 2.14 -1.23 5.56
N VAL A 21 3.15 -2.01 5.91
CA VAL A 21 3.20 -2.75 7.19
C VAL A 21 3.69 -1.87 8.34
N HIS A 22 4.78 -1.13 8.14
CA HIS A 22 5.46 -0.45 9.23
C HIS A 22 5.13 1.04 9.35
N GLU A 23 4.97 1.75 8.24
CA GLU A 23 4.83 3.21 8.27
C GLU A 23 3.36 3.63 8.35
N VAL A 24 2.54 3.23 7.38
CA VAL A 24 1.13 3.58 7.33
C VAL A 24 0.23 2.58 8.07
N LYS A 25 0.79 1.43 8.48
CA LYS A 25 0.12 0.39 9.29
C LYS A 25 -1.25 -0.02 8.73
N MET A 26 -1.31 -0.20 7.42
CA MET A 26 -2.51 -0.60 6.65
C MET A 26 -2.43 -2.02 6.09
N GLY A 27 -1.28 -2.68 6.25
CA GLY A 27 -1.07 -4.06 5.85
C GLY A 27 -0.55 -4.94 6.99
N VAL A 28 -0.51 -6.24 6.70
CA VAL A 28 0.15 -7.26 7.51
C VAL A 28 1.14 -8.02 6.64
N GLU A 29 2.20 -8.55 7.25
CA GLU A 29 3.27 -9.23 6.51
C GLU A 29 2.92 -10.70 6.21
N ILE A 30 3.00 -11.11 4.94
CA ILE A 30 3.35 -12.50 4.56
C ILE A 30 4.86 -12.57 4.30
N ALA A 31 5.37 -11.61 3.55
CA ALA A 31 6.79 -11.35 3.33
C ALA A 31 7.03 -9.86 3.04
N LEU A 32 8.23 -9.38 3.36
CA LEU A 32 8.70 -8.04 2.97
C LEU A 32 9.82 -8.10 1.93
N ASP A 33 10.60 -9.16 1.92
CA ASP A 33 11.85 -9.30 1.16
C ASP A 33 11.77 -10.32 0.00
N TYR A 34 10.60 -10.94 -0.20
CA TYR A 34 10.38 -11.85 -1.32
C TYR A 34 10.58 -11.11 -2.63
N ARG A 35 11.31 -11.73 -3.55
CA ARG A 35 11.54 -11.20 -4.89
C ARG A 35 11.63 -12.32 -5.90
N VAL A 36 11.18 -12.03 -7.13
CA VAL A 36 11.35 -12.86 -8.32
C VAL A 36 12.27 -12.11 -9.26
N GLU A 37 13.41 -12.72 -9.58
CA GLU A 37 14.36 -12.11 -10.52
C GLU A 37 13.87 -12.29 -11.96
N PHE A 38 14.06 -11.27 -12.81
CA PHE A 38 13.52 -11.28 -14.18
C PHE A 38 14.01 -12.48 -15.03
N ASN A 39 15.28 -12.86 -14.84
CA ASN A 39 15.90 -14.01 -15.49
C ASN A 39 16.15 -15.18 -14.52
N GLY A 40 15.46 -15.19 -13.37
CA GLY A 40 15.67 -16.15 -12.30
C GLY A 40 14.36 -16.64 -11.68
N GLY A 41 14.51 -17.47 -10.66
CA GLY A 41 13.39 -17.90 -9.82
C GLY A 41 13.13 -16.94 -8.67
N PRO A 42 12.23 -17.32 -7.75
CA PRO A 42 12.09 -16.63 -6.49
C PRO A 42 13.34 -16.81 -5.61
N ASN A 43 13.68 -15.82 -4.80
CA ASN A 43 14.81 -15.89 -3.87
C ASN A 43 14.62 -16.93 -2.75
N TYR A 44 13.37 -17.30 -2.44
CA TYR A 44 13.04 -18.42 -1.56
C TYR A 44 11.59 -18.87 -1.77
N LEU A 45 11.21 -20.02 -1.21
CA LEU A 45 9.82 -20.47 -1.18
C LEU A 45 9.13 -19.98 0.10
N VAL A 46 7.99 -19.28 -0.02
CA VAL A 46 7.18 -18.89 1.15
C VAL A 46 6.50 -20.12 1.74
N THR A 47 6.64 -20.31 3.06
CA THR A 47 6.07 -21.47 3.75
C THR A 47 4.56 -21.30 3.96
N ALA A 48 3.85 -22.43 4.02
CA ALA A 48 2.42 -22.45 4.35
C ALA A 48 2.13 -21.73 5.68
N ASP A 49 3.01 -21.86 6.69
CA ASP A 49 2.84 -21.18 7.99
C ASP A 49 2.86 -19.65 7.87
N LYS A 50 3.74 -19.09 7.02
CA LYS A 50 3.78 -17.63 6.78
C LYS A 50 2.48 -17.16 6.12
N ILE A 51 2.01 -17.91 5.13
CA ILE A 51 0.76 -17.62 4.42
C ILE A 51 -0.43 -17.70 5.39
N GLU A 52 -0.53 -18.76 6.19
CA GLU A 52 -1.60 -18.95 7.17
C GLU A 52 -1.63 -17.79 8.16
N ARG A 53 -0.48 -17.42 8.74
CA ARG A 53 -0.40 -16.29 9.67
C ARG A 53 -0.85 -14.98 9.02
N GLY A 54 -0.38 -14.69 7.81
CA GLY A 54 -0.80 -13.49 7.08
C GLY A 54 -2.31 -13.45 6.81
N ILE A 55 -2.90 -14.59 6.40
CA ILE A 55 -4.35 -14.70 6.17
C ILE A 55 -5.13 -14.49 7.47
N ARG A 56 -4.72 -15.13 8.58
CA ARG A 56 -5.39 -14.95 9.87
C ARG A 56 -5.31 -13.49 10.34
N SER A 57 -4.12 -12.88 10.25
CA SER A 57 -3.90 -11.50 10.66
C SER A 57 -4.70 -10.50 9.82
N VAL A 58 -4.79 -10.68 8.49
CA VAL A 58 -5.53 -9.73 7.63
C VAL A 58 -7.04 -9.83 7.81
N LEU A 59 -7.54 -10.99 8.26
CA LEU A 59 -8.95 -11.23 8.54
C LEU A 59 -9.38 -10.77 9.95
N ASP A 60 -8.44 -10.38 10.81
CA ASP A 60 -8.76 -9.80 12.11
C ASP A 60 -9.61 -8.53 11.93
N LYS A 61 -10.80 -8.55 12.55
CA LYS A 61 -11.80 -7.49 12.40
C LYS A 61 -11.59 -6.35 13.39
N ASP A 62 -10.91 -6.61 14.50
CA ASP A 62 -10.75 -5.67 15.61
C ASP A 62 -9.34 -5.07 15.67
N GLY A 63 -8.44 -5.48 14.76
CA GLY A 63 -7.08 -4.99 14.66
C GLY A 63 -6.94 -3.53 14.22
N GLU A 64 -5.85 -2.90 14.67
CA GLU A 64 -5.47 -1.51 14.35
C GLU A 64 -5.42 -1.24 12.83
N VAL A 65 -4.96 -2.23 12.06
CA VAL A 65 -4.90 -2.19 10.60
C VAL A 65 -6.28 -1.88 9.99
N ARG A 66 -7.36 -2.49 10.49
CA ARG A 66 -8.73 -2.29 9.98
C ARG A 66 -9.23 -0.87 10.25
N LYS A 67 -8.83 -0.27 11.38
CA LYS A 67 -9.12 1.12 11.71
C LYS A 67 -8.37 2.06 10.77
N ASN A 68 -7.07 1.85 10.59
CA ASN A 68 -6.22 2.68 9.73
C ASN A 68 -6.71 2.70 8.28
N VAL A 69 -7.07 1.55 7.70
CA VAL A 69 -7.60 1.50 6.32
C VAL A 69 -8.98 2.16 6.15
N LYS A 70 -9.78 2.26 7.22
CA LYS A 70 -11.05 3.00 7.20
C LYS A 70 -10.79 4.50 7.21
N GLU A 71 -9.90 4.97 8.08
CA GLU A 71 -9.49 6.37 8.16
C GLU A 71 -8.84 6.84 6.86
N MET A 72 -7.88 6.06 6.33
CA MET A 72 -7.20 6.39 5.08
C MET A 72 -8.16 6.42 3.89
N ARG A 73 -9.19 5.55 3.86
CA ARG A 73 -10.26 5.62 2.85
C ARG A 73 -10.96 6.96 2.83
N ALA A 74 -11.30 7.48 4.02
CA ALA A 74 -12.00 8.75 4.13
C ALA A 74 -11.08 9.91 3.70
N LYS A 75 -9.82 9.92 4.18
CA LYS A 75 -8.82 10.91 3.79
C LYS A 75 -8.57 10.93 2.29
N SER A 76 -8.29 9.76 1.69
CA SER A 76 -8.05 9.61 0.24
C SER A 76 -9.22 10.09 -0.62
N ARG A 77 -10.47 9.85 -0.20
CA ARG A 77 -11.64 10.38 -0.92
C ARG A 77 -11.74 11.89 -0.81
N LYS A 78 -11.44 12.45 0.36
CA LYS A 78 -11.53 13.90 0.61
C LYS A 78 -10.52 14.70 -0.22
N THR A 79 -9.32 14.18 -0.47
CA THR A 79 -8.28 14.93 -1.21
C THR A 79 -8.65 15.18 -2.68
N LEU A 80 -9.58 14.40 -3.25
CA LEU A 80 -10.01 14.49 -4.64
C LEU A 80 -11.21 15.43 -4.87
N LEU A 81 -11.93 15.81 -3.80
CA LEU A 81 -13.05 16.73 -3.89
C LEU A 81 -12.56 18.17 -4.08
N GLU A 82 -13.43 19.06 -4.54
CA GLU A 82 -13.13 20.50 -4.65
C GLU A 82 -12.63 21.06 -3.30
N GLY A 83 -11.54 21.84 -3.35
CA GLY A 83 -10.81 22.31 -2.17
C GLY A 83 -9.97 21.24 -1.44
N GLY A 84 -9.97 20.00 -1.92
CA GLY A 84 -9.07 18.93 -1.47
C GLY A 84 -7.66 19.09 -2.04
N SER A 85 -6.66 18.58 -1.33
CA SER A 85 -5.25 18.79 -1.70
C SER A 85 -4.92 18.31 -3.12
N SER A 86 -5.24 17.07 -3.48
CA SER A 86 -4.95 16.54 -4.83
C SER A 86 -5.67 17.32 -5.93
N TYR A 87 -6.92 17.73 -5.69
CA TYR A 87 -7.67 18.59 -6.62
C TYR A 87 -6.96 19.94 -6.82
N THR A 88 -6.58 20.61 -5.73
CA THR A 88 -5.89 21.90 -5.77
C THR A 88 -4.53 21.82 -6.46
N TYR A 89 -3.70 20.83 -6.12
CA TYR A 89 -2.37 20.67 -6.72
C TYR A 89 -2.43 20.32 -8.22
N LEU A 90 -3.44 19.56 -8.65
CA LEU A 90 -3.66 19.32 -10.08
C LEU A 90 -4.04 20.61 -10.81
N GLY A 91 -4.90 21.45 -10.21
CA GLY A 91 -5.22 22.78 -10.75
C GLY A 91 -3.97 23.65 -10.90
N HIS A 92 -3.15 23.75 -9.85
CA HIS A 92 -1.89 24.48 -9.91
C HIS A 92 -0.94 23.95 -11.00
N LEU A 93 -0.86 22.64 -11.19
CA LEU A 93 -0.04 22.04 -12.24
C LEU A 93 -0.54 22.46 -13.63
N ILE A 94 -1.86 22.43 -13.86
CA ILE A 94 -2.46 22.87 -15.13
C ILE A 94 -2.17 24.35 -15.35
N ASP A 95 -2.41 25.21 -14.36
CA ASP A 95 -2.15 26.65 -14.46
C ASP A 95 -0.67 26.94 -14.74
N TYR A 96 0.24 26.21 -14.12
CA TYR A 96 1.67 26.33 -14.37
C TYR A 96 2.00 25.99 -15.82
N ILE A 97 1.52 24.85 -16.33
CA ILE A 97 1.77 24.43 -17.72
C ILE A 97 1.18 25.42 -18.72
N MET A 98 -0.02 25.96 -18.44
CA MET A 98 -0.70 26.88 -19.36
C MET A 98 -0.12 28.29 -19.41
N ASN A 99 0.61 28.71 -18.37
CA ASN A 99 1.10 30.09 -18.24
C ASN A 99 2.64 30.22 -18.21
N GLN A 100 3.39 29.11 -18.08
CA GLN A 100 4.86 29.11 -18.00
C GLN A 100 5.55 28.20 -19.03
N VAL A 101 4.80 27.59 -19.94
CA VAL A 101 5.31 27.06 -21.22
C VAL A 101 5.08 28.10 -22.32
#